data_AF-A0A9N9BAY3-F1
#
_entry.id   AF-A0A9N9BAY3-F1
#
_cell.length_a   1.000
_cell.length_b   1.000
_cell.length_c   1.000
_cell.angle_alpha   90.00
_cell.angle_beta   90.00
_cell.angle_gamma   90.00
#
_symmetry.space_group_name_H-M   'P 1'
#
loop_
_entity.id
_entity.type
_entity.pdbx_description
1 polymer ?
#
loop_
_entity_poly.entity_id
_entity_poly.type
_entity_poly.pdbx_seq_one_letter_code
_entity_poly.pdbx_strand_id
1 'polypeptide(L)'
;MSSAQLSFSPEEIKNAGAGVLIDNKIIIFDSIDFTNTHAFSLDLSKDWTTTTPEFTIYNLVSAPTFITTAFSAQIKGDHAVIYAFGGNIPKNGNFSDLIYTNDFYKIDVNTSPFSFLRVDSGDIAPKARASSVIDEKGKLYIWGGITALDEYTTVDKYMYIFDTFDSTWRKILPSYVPAQRSQYTSTLKDGKIYYIGGFYSDHIDYAKADIRQILIYDTLNDTSPWSLKTATNKTNISDRFGHSAVLAPDNRSIIIFGGLKVFSDTRTGSPDEDIKDYLITLDLETFELSELKTQNKLNIDDIPGGHTGVIYNNFLIVTFGAYPTKSVTRKNQQTAIHNNRLQTQPNTVLSHNIPTIVIQHATTQIPFDPNTTLAFKS
;
A
#
# COMPACT_ATOMS: atom_id res chain seq x y z
N MET A 1 0.75 34.24 -21.40
CA MET A 1 -0.30 33.19 -21.41
C MET A 1 -0.26 32.55 -20.04
N SER A 2 -1.28 32.81 -19.21
CA SER A 2 -1.33 32.32 -17.84
C SER A 2 -1.42 30.80 -17.83
N SER A 3 -0.49 30.14 -17.15
CA SER A 3 -0.63 28.72 -16.81
C SER A 3 -1.91 28.55 -16.00
N ALA A 4 -2.88 27.83 -16.55
CA ALA A 4 -4.00 27.34 -15.76
C ALA A 4 -3.41 26.41 -14.69
N GLN A 5 -3.30 26.88 -13.45
CA GLN A 5 -3.15 25.99 -12.31
C GLN A 5 -4.42 25.15 -12.26
N LEU A 6 -4.30 23.87 -12.59
CA LEU A 6 -5.32 22.90 -12.23
C LEU A 6 -5.42 22.93 -10.69
N SER A 7 -6.54 23.44 -10.18
CA SER A 7 -6.85 23.51 -8.76
C SER A 7 -7.22 22.10 -8.29
N PHE A 8 -6.21 21.27 -8.05
CA PHE A 8 -6.40 19.99 -7.37
C PHE A 8 -6.46 20.25 -5.86
N SER A 9 -7.52 19.81 -5.18
CA SER A 9 -7.55 19.74 -3.72
C SER A 9 -7.25 18.31 -3.29
N PRO A 10 -6.26 18.07 -2.41
CA PRO A 10 -6.05 16.77 -1.77
C PRO A 10 -7.33 16.19 -1.11
N GLU A 11 -8.37 16.99 -0.93
CA GLU A 11 -9.68 16.59 -0.40
C GLU A 11 -10.51 15.68 -1.32
N GLU A 12 -10.13 15.52 -2.59
CA GLU A 12 -10.84 14.67 -3.55
C GLU A 12 -10.29 13.23 -3.65
N ILE A 13 -9.29 12.88 -2.82
CA ILE A 13 -8.55 11.61 -2.85
C ILE A 13 -9.42 10.42 -2.42
N LYS A 14 -9.48 9.38 -3.26
CA LYS A 14 -10.37 8.22 -3.04
C LYS A 14 -9.64 6.88 -2.96
N ASN A 15 -8.44 6.75 -3.52
CA ASN A 15 -7.85 5.44 -3.80
C ASN A 15 -6.33 5.43 -3.61
N ALA A 16 -5.79 5.91 -2.48
CA ALA A 16 -4.33 6.09 -2.38
C ALA A 16 -3.55 4.86 -2.84
N GLY A 17 -2.90 5.02 -4.00
CA GLY A 17 -2.28 3.95 -4.75
C GLY A 17 -0.91 3.59 -4.21
N ALA A 18 -0.21 4.57 -3.61
CA ALA A 18 0.98 4.38 -2.78
C ALA A 18 1.41 5.65 -2.05
N GLY A 19 1.96 5.50 -0.85
CA GLY A 19 2.71 6.52 -0.12
C GLY A 19 4.16 6.10 0.09
N VAL A 20 5.10 6.98 -0.20
CA VAL A 20 6.54 6.76 0.00
C VAL A 20 7.10 7.87 0.86
N LEU A 21 7.80 7.51 1.94
CA LEU A 21 8.57 8.47 2.73
C LEU A 21 9.96 8.69 2.10
N ILE A 22 10.29 9.94 1.82
CA ILE A 22 11.59 10.39 1.32
C ILE A 22 12.02 11.56 2.20
N ASP A 23 13.10 11.38 2.95
CA ASP A 23 13.55 12.30 4.00
C ASP A 23 12.40 12.64 4.97
N ASN A 24 11.92 13.88 4.94
CA ASN A 24 10.82 14.38 5.75
C ASN A 24 9.51 14.49 4.97
N LYS A 25 9.41 13.97 3.74
CA LYS A 25 8.22 14.12 2.90
C LYS A 25 7.59 12.78 2.58
N ILE A 26 6.29 12.67 2.84
CA ILE A 26 5.50 11.55 2.32
C ILE A 26 5.00 11.98 0.95
N ILE A 27 5.51 11.36 -0.11
CA ILE A 27 5.00 11.54 -1.48
C ILE A 27 3.92 10.49 -1.70
N ILE A 28 2.75 10.94 -2.11
CA ILE A 28 1.57 10.10 -2.30
C ILE A 28 1.17 10.18 -3.77
N PHE A 29 0.99 9.02 -4.37
CA PHE A 29 0.40 8.87 -5.70
C PHE A 29 -1.01 8.34 -5.54
N ASP A 30 -1.97 9.05 -6.12
CA ASP A 30 -3.38 8.67 -6.11
C ASP A 30 -3.98 8.67 -7.50
N SER A 31 -5.10 7.97 -7.66
CA SER A 31 -5.96 8.01 -8.82
C SER A 31 -7.40 8.23 -8.38
N ILE A 32 -7.82 9.48 -8.38
CA ILE A 32 -9.08 9.97 -7.77
C ILE A 32 -10.32 9.38 -8.44
N ASP A 33 -10.35 9.35 -9.76
CA ASP A 33 -11.49 8.86 -10.53
C ASP A 33 -11.12 7.71 -11.46
N PHE A 34 -10.08 6.97 -11.09
CA PHE A 34 -9.44 5.98 -11.96
C PHE A 34 -8.88 6.56 -13.26
N THR A 35 -9.05 7.83 -13.59
CA THR A 35 -8.72 8.39 -14.91
C THR A 35 -7.35 9.05 -14.96
N ASN A 36 -6.96 9.77 -13.90
CA ASN A 36 -5.71 10.52 -13.84
C ASN A 36 -4.93 10.16 -12.59
N THR A 37 -3.62 10.01 -12.74
CA THR A 37 -2.71 9.93 -11.60
C THR A 37 -2.37 11.34 -11.12
N HIS A 38 -2.42 11.53 -9.81
CA HIS A 38 -2.05 12.75 -9.11
C HIS A 38 -0.88 12.43 -8.17
N ALA A 39 0.02 13.39 -7.97
CA ALA A 39 1.03 13.28 -6.92
C ALA A 39 1.05 14.55 -6.07
N PHE A 40 1.16 14.34 -4.77
CA PHE A 40 1.27 15.41 -3.78
C PHE A 40 2.12 14.91 -2.61
N SER A 41 2.62 15.81 -1.78
CA SER A 41 3.38 15.44 -0.60
C SER A 41 3.00 16.20 0.65
N LEU A 42 3.08 15.51 1.77
CA LEU A 42 3.05 16.07 3.11
C LEU A 42 4.48 16.26 3.62
N ASP A 43 4.83 17.48 4.05
CA ASP A 43 6.12 17.78 4.66
C ASP A 43 6.06 17.64 6.19
N LEU A 44 6.68 16.59 6.70
CA LEU A 44 6.72 16.20 8.10
C LEU A 44 7.69 17.02 8.94
N SER A 45 8.46 17.94 8.33
CA SER A 45 9.27 18.92 9.05
C SER A 45 8.46 20.15 9.50
N LYS A 46 7.27 20.36 8.93
CA LYS A 46 6.30 21.39 9.33
C LYS A 46 5.32 20.84 10.36
N ASP A 47 4.37 21.64 10.83
CA ASP A 47 3.26 21.12 11.62
C ASP A 47 2.24 20.40 10.71
N TRP A 48 2.27 19.08 10.75
CA TRP A 48 1.40 18.17 10.00
C TRP A 48 0.27 17.57 10.85
N THR A 49 0.21 17.93 12.15
CA THR A 49 -0.80 17.39 13.07
C THR A 49 -2.10 18.19 13.08
N THR A 50 -2.13 19.31 12.34
CA THR A 50 -3.29 20.19 12.20
C THR A 50 -4.38 19.54 11.35
N THR A 51 -5.64 19.97 11.53
CA THR A 51 -6.78 19.50 10.72
C THR A 51 -6.71 19.90 9.25
N THR A 52 -5.79 20.80 8.89
CA THR A 52 -5.58 21.32 7.53
C THR A 52 -4.08 21.36 7.22
N PRO A 53 -3.45 20.19 7.09
CA PRO A 53 -2.02 20.11 6.73
C PRO A 53 -1.78 20.73 5.35
N GLU A 54 -0.63 21.40 5.18
CA GLU A 54 -0.23 21.89 3.87
C GLU A 54 0.32 20.76 3.00
N PHE A 55 -0.30 20.55 1.85
CA PHE A 55 0.21 19.64 0.83
C PHE A 55 0.87 20.40 -0.32
N THR A 56 1.98 19.87 -0.82
CA THR A 56 2.60 20.32 -2.08
C THR A 56 2.10 19.45 -3.22
N ILE A 57 1.54 20.05 -4.26
CA ILE A 57 1.04 19.33 -5.44
C ILE A 57 2.13 19.33 -6.52
N TYR A 58 2.35 18.20 -7.17
CA TYR A 58 3.34 18.05 -8.22
C TYR A 58 2.67 17.92 -9.59
N ASN A 59 3.19 18.67 -10.55
CA ASN A 59 2.88 18.44 -11.96
C ASN A 59 3.55 17.14 -12.41
N LEU A 60 2.82 16.35 -13.21
CA LEU A 60 3.32 15.09 -13.73
C LEU A 60 3.49 15.16 -15.24
N VAL A 61 4.53 14.51 -15.75
CA VAL A 61 4.76 14.34 -17.18
C VAL A 61 4.80 12.85 -17.51
N SER A 62 4.02 12.47 -18.53
CA SER A 62 3.88 11.09 -18.99
C SER A 62 3.41 10.10 -17.91
N ALA A 63 2.70 10.60 -16.90
CA ALA A 63 2.12 9.76 -15.87
C ALA A 63 1.08 8.81 -16.47
N PRO A 64 1.23 7.49 -16.30
CA PRO A 64 0.20 6.53 -16.63
C PRO A 64 -0.90 6.55 -15.57
N THR A 65 -2.03 5.95 -15.92
CA THR A 65 -3.12 5.68 -14.98
C THR A 65 -2.92 4.31 -14.35
N PHE A 66 -2.88 4.25 -13.02
CA PHE A 66 -2.48 3.05 -12.30
C PHE A 66 -3.37 2.73 -11.10
N ILE A 67 -3.75 1.47 -10.98
CA ILE A 67 -4.57 0.94 -9.88
C ILE A 67 -3.85 -0.28 -9.31
N THR A 68 -3.61 -0.33 -7.99
CA THR A 68 -2.88 -1.44 -7.30
C THR A 68 -1.46 -1.71 -7.83
N THR A 69 -0.78 -0.66 -8.26
CA THR A 69 0.62 -0.69 -8.69
C THR A 69 1.53 -0.89 -7.49
N ALA A 70 2.59 -1.69 -7.65
CA ALA A 70 3.59 -1.86 -6.62
C ALA A 70 4.58 -0.70 -6.68
N PHE A 71 4.83 -0.04 -5.56
CA PHE A 71 5.80 1.05 -5.45
C PHE A 71 6.94 0.67 -4.52
N SER A 72 8.14 1.11 -4.88
CA SER A 72 9.33 1.07 -4.04
C SER A 72 10.11 2.35 -4.25
N ALA A 73 10.85 2.81 -3.24
CA ALA A 73 11.71 3.97 -3.41
C ALA A 73 13.09 3.72 -2.86
N GLN A 74 14.05 4.33 -3.55
CA GLN A 74 15.44 4.28 -3.20
C GLN A 74 15.95 5.69 -2.99
N ILE A 75 16.60 5.91 -1.86
CA ILE A 75 17.35 7.14 -1.57
C ILE A 75 18.83 6.85 -1.85
N LYS A 76 19.44 7.65 -2.72
CA LYS A 76 20.87 7.61 -3.09
C LYS A 76 21.48 8.99 -2.86
N GLY A 77 22.04 9.21 -1.66
CA GLY A 77 22.50 10.55 -1.26
C GLY A 77 21.33 11.53 -1.24
N ASP A 78 21.48 12.68 -1.89
CA ASP A 78 20.43 13.72 -1.97
C ASP A 78 19.39 13.44 -3.05
N HIS A 79 19.48 12.30 -3.74
CA HIS A 79 18.55 11.92 -4.80
C HIS A 79 17.66 10.78 -4.36
N ALA A 80 16.35 10.96 -4.48
CA ALA A 80 15.42 9.84 -4.38
C ALA A 80 14.79 9.47 -5.73
N VAL A 81 14.61 8.17 -5.93
CA VAL A 81 13.99 7.58 -7.11
C VAL A 81 12.89 6.65 -6.66
N ILE A 82 11.71 6.80 -7.26
CA ILE A 82 10.59 5.88 -7.07
C ILE A 82 10.50 4.95 -8.28
N TYR A 83 10.31 3.67 -7.99
CA TYR A 83 10.03 2.62 -8.97
C TYR A 83 8.58 2.19 -8.81
N ALA A 84 7.83 2.22 -9.92
CA ALA A 84 6.43 1.82 -9.96
C ALA A 84 6.26 0.69 -10.97
N PHE A 85 5.65 -0.41 -10.54
CA PHE A 85 5.52 -1.62 -11.35
C PHE A 85 4.09 -2.17 -11.38
N GLY A 86 3.62 -2.46 -12.59
CA GLY A 86 2.40 -3.21 -12.85
C GLY A 86 1.13 -2.49 -12.40
N GLY A 87 0.15 -3.27 -11.94
CA GLY A 87 -1.18 -2.80 -11.58
C GLY A 87 -2.20 -3.07 -12.69
N ASN A 88 -3.37 -2.46 -12.55
CA ASN A 88 -4.46 -2.54 -13.51
C ASN A 88 -4.54 -1.28 -14.34
N ILE A 89 -4.84 -1.46 -15.63
CA ILE A 89 -5.18 -0.38 -16.55
C ILE A 89 -6.51 -0.68 -17.25
N PRO A 90 -7.24 0.34 -17.70
CA PRO A 90 -8.48 0.17 -18.45
C PRO A 90 -8.22 -0.49 -19.81
N LYS A 91 -8.92 -1.57 -20.12
CA LYS A 91 -8.82 -2.22 -21.43
C LYS A 91 -9.52 -1.35 -22.46
N ASN A 92 -8.78 -0.88 -23.46
CA ASN A 92 -9.29 0.02 -24.49
C ASN A 92 -9.99 1.28 -23.90
N GLY A 93 -9.52 1.77 -22.74
CA GLY A 93 -10.11 2.92 -22.05
C GLY A 93 -11.37 2.60 -21.23
N ASN A 94 -11.81 1.34 -21.15
CA ASN A 94 -12.96 0.93 -20.37
C ASN A 94 -12.59 0.61 -18.91
N PHE A 95 -13.02 1.44 -17.96
CA PHE A 95 -12.76 1.24 -16.53
C PHE A 95 -13.55 0.10 -15.88
N SER A 96 -14.56 -0.44 -16.57
CA SER A 96 -15.28 -1.64 -16.13
C SER A 96 -14.62 -2.94 -16.59
N ASP A 97 -13.63 -2.88 -17.49
CA ASP A 97 -12.86 -4.04 -17.96
C ASP A 97 -11.38 -3.73 -17.78
N LEU A 98 -10.80 -4.26 -16.71
CA LEU A 98 -9.40 -4.00 -16.34
C LEU A 98 -8.50 -5.10 -16.89
N ILE A 99 -7.31 -4.72 -17.34
CA ILE A 99 -6.22 -5.64 -17.66
C ILE A 99 -5.00 -5.36 -16.79
N TYR A 100 -4.22 -6.40 -16.51
CA TYR A 100 -2.95 -6.24 -15.84
C TYR A 100 -1.88 -5.77 -16.81
N THR A 101 -0.97 -4.94 -16.31
CA THR A 101 0.19 -4.48 -17.06
C THR A 101 1.49 -4.95 -16.42
N ASN A 102 2.56 -5.03 -17.22
CA ASN A 102 3.94 -5.16 -16.75
C ASN A 102 4.70 -3.84 -16.91
N ASP A 103 3.99 -2.72 -17.00
CA ASP A 103 4.65 -1.43 -17.10
C ASP A 103 5.53 -1.16 -15.89
N PHE A 104 6.72 -0.65 -16.18
CA PHE A 104 7.72 -0.34 -15.17
C PHE A 104 8.20 1.08 -15.37
N TYR A 105 8.08 1.91 -14.33
CA TYR A 105 8.42 3.31 -14.37
C TYR A 105 9.46 3.66 -13.31
N LYS A 106 10.38 4.53 -13.71
CA LYS A 106 11.30 5.25 -12.84
C LYS A 106 10.84 6.70 -12.74
N ILE A 107 10.78 7.22 -11.52
CA ILE A 107 10.36 8.60 -11.23
C ILE A 107 11.46 9.25 -10.42
N ASP A 108 12.11 10.27 -10.97
CA ASP A 108 13.08 11.09 -10.25
C ASP A 108 12.35 12.21 -9.50
N VAL A 109 12.26 12.08 -8.17
CA VAL A 109 11.49 13.02 -7.34
C VAL A 109 12.27 14.30 -6.99
N ASN A 110 13.50 14.44 -7.49
CA ASN A 110 14.30 15.65 -7.33
C ASN A 110 14.04 16.66 -8.46
N THR A 111 13.27 16.25 -9.47
CA THR A 111 12.90 17.08 -10.62
C THR A 111 11.45 17.54 -10.50
N SER A 112 11.15 18.76 -10.95
CA SER A 112 9.78 19.24 -11.12
C SER A 112 9.62 19.72 -12.55
N PRO A 113 8.66 19.19 -13.34
CA PRO A 113 7.64 18.20 -12.96
C PRO A 113 8.20 16.80 -12.68
N PHE A 114 7.46 15.96 -11.95
CA PHE A 114 7.78 14.53 -11.84
C PHE A 114 7.61 13.86 -13.20
N SER A 115 8.70 13.34 -13.75
CA SER A 115 8.69 12.63 -15.03
C SER A 115 8.64 11.13 -14.81
N PHE A 116 7.63 10.49 -15.40
CA PHE A 116 7.49 9.04 -15.42
C PHE A 116 8.24 8.47 -16.62
N LEU A 117 9.45 7.97 -16.37
CA LEU A 117 10.24 7.31 -17.40
C LEU A 117 9.90 5.83 -17.43
N ARG A 118 9.27 5.38 -18.52
CA ARG A 118 9.06 3.93 -18.75
C ARG A 118 10.41 3.26 -18.99
N VAL A 119 10.67 2.19 -18.26
CA VAL A 119 11.87 1.36 -18.36
C VAL A 119 11.45 -0.01 -18.89
N ASP A 120 12.37 -0.71 -19.54
CA ASP A 120 12.14 -2.09 -19.95
C ASP A 120 11.82 -2.95 -18.71
N SER A 121 10.73 -3.71 -18.81
CA SER A 121 10.27 -4.62 -17.76
C SER A 121 10.80 -6.04 -17.95
N GLY A 122 11.51 -6.32 -19.05
CA GLY A 122 12.05 -7.64 -19.37
C GLY A 122 10.95 -8.71 -19.40
N ASP A 123 11.24 -9.88 -18.83
CA ASP A 123 10.35 -11.05 -18.87
C ASP A 123 9.36 -11.13 -17.68
N ILE A 124 9.14 -10.02 -16.98
CA ILE A 124 8.15 -9.98 -15.90
C ILE A 124 6.74 -10.04 -16.47
N ALA A 125 5.96 -11.00 -15.97
CA ALA A 125 4.57 -11.15 -16.36
C ALA A 125 3.74 -9.92 -15.91
N PRO A 126 2.79 -9.45 -16.73
CA PRO A 126 1.81 -8.45 -16.30
C PRO A 126 1.13 -8.91 -15.01
N LYS A 127 1.09 -8.05 -14.00
CA LYS A 127 0.49 -8.40 -12.71
C LYS A 127 0.03 -7.21 -11.89
N ALA A 128 -0.87 -7.48 -10.97
CA ALA A 128 -1.36 -6.52 -9.97
C ALA A 128 -1.38 -7.13 -8.57
N ARG A 129 -1.65 -6.28 -7.56
CA ARG A 129 -1.80 -6.69 -6.16
C ARG A 129 -0.59 -7.46 -5.60
N ALA A 130 0.59 -7.21 -6.16
CA ALA A 130 1.87 -7.58 -5.60
C ALA A 130 2.37 -6.45 -4.70
N SER A 131 3.31 -6.77 -3.82
CA SER A 131 4.12 -5.79 -3.11
C SER A 131 5.58 -5.91 -3.56
N SER A 132 6.31 -4.81 -3.49
CA SER A 132 7.72 -4.71 -3.88
C SER A 132 8.53 -4.11 -2.76
N VAL A 133 9.79 -4.52 -2.63
CA VAL A 133 10.78 -3.90 -1.74
C VAL A 133 12.08 -3.70 -2.49
N ILE A 134 12.85 -2.68 -2.12
CA ILE A 134 14.18 -2.42 -2.66
C ILE A 134 15.21 -2.43 -1.53
N ASP A 135 16.34 -3.10 -1.76
CA ASP A 135 17.45 -3.10 -0.81
C ASP A 135 18.39 -1.89 -0.98
N GLU A 136 19.27 -1.71 -0.01
CA GLU A 136 20.29 -0.66 0.00
C GLU A 136 21.26 -0.73 -1.20
N LYS A 137 21.42 -1.92 -1.80
CA LYS A 137 22.25 -2.12 -3.00
C LYS A 137 21.48 -1.77 -4.28
N GLY A 138 20.20 -1.44 -4.17
CA GLY A 138 19.35 -1.10 -5.29
C GLY A 138 18.87 -2.30 -6.08
N LYS A 139 18.62 -3.42 -5.39
CA LYS A 139 17.89 -4.55 -5.98
C LYS A 139 16.43 -4.45 -5.54
N LEU A 140 15.54 -4.35 -6.51
CA LEU A 140 14.10 -4.36 -6.33
C LEU A 140 13.58 -5.79 -6.47
N TYR A 141 12.82 -6.27 -5.49
CA TYR A 141 12.29 -7.63 -5.43
C TYR A 141 10.76 -7.60 -5.57
N ILE A 142 10.25 -8.40 -6.50
CA ILE A 142 8.81 -8.57 -6.74
C ILE A 142 8.51 -10.07 -6.85
N TRP A 143 7.51 -10.53 -6.10
CA TRP A 143 7.07 -11.91 -6.10
C TRP A 143 5.54 -11.96 -6.10
N GLY A 144 4.93 -13.11 -6.38
CA GLY A 144 3.48 -13.26 -6.28
C GLY A 144 2.70 -12.30 -7.20
N GLY A 145 1.57 -11.84 -6.69
CA GLY A 145 0.64 -11.01 -7.42
C GLY A 145 -0.12 -11.78 -8.50
N ILE A 146 -1.22 -11.19 -8.93
CA ILE A 146 -2.17 -11.83 -9.85
C ILE A 146 -1.77 -11.50 -11.28
N THR A 147 -1.64 -12.52 -12.14
CA THR A 147 -1.22 -12.36 -13.55
C THR A 147 -2.33 -12.51 -14.58
N ALA A 148 -3.50 -13.04 -14.21
CA ALA A 148 -4.66 -13.15 -15.09
C ALA A 148 -5.98 -13.05 -14.32
N LEU A 149 -6.96 -12.34 -14.90
CA LEU A 149 -8.35 -12.29 -14.44
C LEU A 149 -9.18 -13.36 -15.18
N ASP A 150 -8.74 -14.62 -15.11
CA ASP A 150 -9.48 -15.75 -15.67
C ASP A 150 -10.23 -16.53 -14.57
N GLU A 151 -10.99 -17.56 -14.96
CA GLU A 151 -11.77 -18.39 -14.02
C GLU A 151 -10.90 -19.05 -12.92
N TYR A 152 -9.57 -19.06 -13.06
CA TYR A 152 -8.65 -19.72 -12.13
C TYR A 152 -7.67 -18.77 -11.44
N THR A 153 -7.78 -17.46 -11.68
CA THR A 153 -6.88 -16.38 -11.21
C THR A 153 -5.47 -16.84 -10.88
N THR A 154 -4.56 -16.79 -11.87
CA THR A 154 -3.18 -17.26 -11.68
C THR A 154 -2.37 -16.30 -10.80
N VAL A 155 -1.74 -16.82 -9.75
CA VAL A 155 -0.76 -16.09 -8.92
C VAL A 155 0.65 -16.50 -9.31
N ASP A 156 1.54 -15.52 -9.48
CA ASP A 156 2.88 -15.80 -9.99
C ASP A 156 3.78 -16.49 -8.97
N LYS A 157 4.56 -17.46 -9.45
CA LYS A 157 5.52 -18.24 -8.66
C LYS A 157 6.95 -17.74 -8.78
N TYR A 158 7.27 -16.96 -9.82
CA TYR A 158 8.63 -16.49 -10.06
C TYR A 158 8.98 -15.33 -9.12
N MET A 159 10.23 -15.29 -8.67
CA MET A 159 10.85 -14.11 -8.07
C MET A 159 11.47 -13.28 -9.19
N TYR A 160 11.15 -11.99 -9.23
CA TYR A 160 11.76 -11.04 -10.16
C TYR A 160 12.62 -10.06 -9.37
N ILE A 161 13.85 -9.89 -9.84
CA ILE A 161 14.81 -8.96 -9.24
C ILE A 161 15.24 -7.98 -10.32
N PHE A 162 15.01 -6.69 -10.10
CA PHE A 162 15.55 -5.63 -10.94
C PHE A 162 16.75 -4.99 -10.25
N ASP A 163 17.89 -4.94 -10.94
CA ASP A 163 19.08 -4.27 -10.45
C ASP A 163 19.14 -2.84 -11.01
N THR A 164 19.10 -1.86 -10.12
CA THR A 164 19.07 -0.44 -10.50
C THR A 164 20.41 0.10 -11.01
N PHE A 165 21.51 -0.63 -10.82
CA PHE A 165 22.83 -0.21 -11.29
C PHE A 165 23.01 -0.49 -12.78
N ASP A 166 22.68 -1.71 -13.22
CA ASP A 166 22.79 -2.12 -14.62
C ASP A 166 21.46 -2.02 -15.40
N SER A 167 20.35 -1.74 -14.70
CA SER A 167 19.00 -1.70 -15.25
C SER A 167 18.57 -3.03 -15.88
N THR A 168 18.92 -4.15 -15.25
CA THR A 168 18.59 -5.50 -15.73
C THR A 168 17.60 -6.23 -14.83
N TRP A 169 16.82 -7.11 -15.45
CA TRP A 169 15.90 -8.01 -14.76
C TRP A 169 16.46 -9.42 -14.68
N ARG A 170 16.23 -10.07 -13.53
CA ARG A 170 16.45 -11.49 -13.32
C ARG A 170 15.14 -12.16 -12.93
N LYS A 171 14.77 -13.19 -13.67
CA LYS A 171 13.64 -14.07 -13.37
C LYS A 171 14.14 -15.36 -12.76
N ILE A 172 13.72 -15.65 -11.54
CA ILE A 172 14.20 -16.79 -10.77
C ILE A 172 13.00 -17.70 -10.48
N LEU A 173 13.10 -18.96 -10.91
CA LEU A 173 12.22 -20.02 -10.45
C LEU A 173 12.81 -20.62 -9.17
N PRO A 174 12.13 -20.52 -8.02
CA PRO A 174 12.61 -21.15 -6.80
C PRO A 174 12.68 -22.68 -6.91
N SER A 175 13.70 -23.30 -6.31
CA SER A 175 13.79 -24.76 -6.17
C SER A 175 12.64 -25.33 -5.32
N TYR A 176 12.28 -24.60 -4.27
CA TYR A 176 11.03 -24.74 -3.52
C TYR A 176 10.14 -23.54 -3.82
N VAL A 177 8.98 -23.78 -4.42
CA VAL A 177 8.00 -22.73 -4.69
C VAL A 177 7.04 -22.63 -3.49
N PRO A 178 7.11 -21.57 -2.66
CA PRO A 178 6.12 -21.39 -1.62
C PRO A 178 4.73 -21.17 -2.23
N ALA A 179 3.69 -21.44 -1.44
CA ALA A 179 2.32 -21.15 -1.84
C ALA A 179 2.20 -19.67 -2.22
N GLN A 180 1.89 -19.41 -3.49
CA GLN A 180 1.89 -18.07 -4.07
C GLN A 180 0.80 -17.23 -3.40
N ARG A 181 0.98 -15.91 -3.33
CA ARG A 181 -0.02 -15.03 -2.73
C ARG A 181 -0.14 -13.67 -3.40
N SER A 182 -1.26 -12.99 -3.16
CA SER A 182 -1.55 -11.62 -3.56
C SER A 182 -2.15 -10.81 -2.40
N GLN A 183 -2.14 -9.47 -2.49
CA GLN A 183 -2.64 -8.54 -1.46
C GLN A 183 -2.02 -8.73 -0.07
N TYR A 184 -0.82 -9.32 -0.06
CA TYR A 184 0.06 -9.42 1.10
C TYR A 184 0.88 -8.12 1.22
N THR A 185 1.58 -7.97 2.34
CA THR A 185 2.60 -6.94 2.52
C THR A 185 4.00 -7.54 2.51
N SER A 186 4.98 -6.80 2.00
CA SER A 186 6.40 -7.18 2.09
C SER A 186 7.21 -6.12 2.82
N THR A 187 7.96 -6.54 3.83
CA THR A 187 8.88 -5.68 4.59
C THR A 187 10.29 -6.24 4.51
N LEU A 188 11.27 -5.40 4.12
CA LEU A 188 12.68 -5.79 4.06
C LEU A 188 13.40 -5.41 5.35
N LYS A 189 14.19 -6.34 5.90
CA LYS A 189 15.12 -6.09 7.00
C LYS A 189 16.31 -7.05 6.96
N ASP A 190 17.52 -6.52 7.10
CA ASP A 190 18.76 -7.30 7.26
C ASP A 190 18.91 -8.41 6.19
N GLY A 191 18.62 -8.07 4.93
CA GLY A 191 18.66 -8.99 3.79
C GLY A 191 17.53 -10.03 3.77
N LYS A 192 16.47 -9.85 4.56
CA LYS A 192 15.31 -10.75 4.58
C LYS A 192 14.02 -9.99 4.28
N ILE A 193 13.24 -10.53 3.36
CA ILE A 193 11.91 -10.00 3.01
C ILE A 193 10.87 -10.85 3.69
N TYR A 194 10.01 -10.22 4.49
CA TYR A 194 8.93 -10.85 5.23
C TYR A 194 7.61 -10.59 4.51
N TYR A 195 6.95 -11.66 4.06
CA TYR A 195 5.67 -11.63 3.36
C TYR A 195 4.54 -12.01 4.31
N ILE A 196 3.59 -11.10 4.55
CA ILE A 196 2.58 -11.24 5.60
C ILE A 196 1.16 -11.11 5.04
N GLY A 197 0.28 -12.04 5.43
CA GLY A 197 -1.14 -12.07 5.07
C GLY A 197 -1.40 -12.24 3.57
N GLY A 198 -2.56 -11.73 3.12
CA GLY A 198 -3.03 -11.83 1.74
C GLY A 198 -3.82 -13.12 1.44
N PHE A 199 -3.89 -13.49 0.17
CA PHE A 199 -4.63 -14.66 -0.32
C PHE A 199 -3.73 -15.58 -1.12
N TYR A 200 -3.94 -16.90 -1.02
CA TYR A 200 -3.25 -17.88 -1.86
C TYR A 200 -3.73 -17.88 -3.31
N SER A 201 -5.01 -17.60 -3.52
CA SER A 201 -5.64 -17.42 -4.83
C SER A 201 -6.89 -16.54 -4.67
N ASP A 202 -7.31 -15.86 -5.74
CA ASP A 202 -8.46 -14.92 -5.72
C ASP A 202 -9.81 -15.62 -6.00
N HIS A 203 -9.89 -16.96 -5.92
CA HIS A 203 -11.11 -17.72 -6.26
C HIS A 203 -12.12 -17.82 -5.10
N ILE A 204 -13.36 -18.21 -5.44
CA ILE A 204 -14.64 -18.33 -4.69
C ILE A 204 -14.55 -18.87 -3.25
N ASP A 205 -13.48 -19.54 -2.85
CA ASP A 205 -13.28 -20.06 -1.48
C ASP A 205 -12.35 -19.21 -0.60
N TYR A 206 -11.85 -18.06 -1.09
CA TYR A 206 -11.05 -17.07 -0.34
C TYR A 206 -10.05 -17.72 0.63
N ALA A 207 -9.15 -18.57 0.12
CA ALA A 207 -8.12 -19.21 0.92
C ALA A 207 -7.12 -18.14 1.40
N LYS A 208 -7.45 -17.52 2.53
CA LYS A 208 -6.61 -16.53 3.19
C LYS A 208 -5.33 -17.19 3.64
N ALA A 209 -4.23 -16.46 3.46
CA ALA A 209 -2.99 -16.83 4.10
C ALA A 209 -3.18 -16.65 5.61
N ASP A 210 -2.89 -17.71 6.37
CA ASP A 210 -2.78 -17.62 7.82
C ASP A 210 -1.75 -16.53 8.13
N ILE A 211 -2.16 -15.48 8.85
CA ILE A 211 -1.29 -14.35 9.16
C ILE A 211 -0.06 -14.76 9.99
N ARG A 212 -0.14 -15.91 10.67
CA ARG A 212 0.98 -16.50 11.41
C ARG A 212 2.00 -17.15 10.49
N GLN A 213 1.64 -17.48 9.25
CA GLN A 213 2.54 -18.10 8.27
C GLN A 213 3.38 -17.03 7.57
N ILE A 214 4.48 -16.65 8.24
CA ILE A 214 5.44 -15.65 7.77
C ILE A 214 6.37 -16.29 6.76
N LEU A 215 6.14 -16.01 5.48
CA LEU A 215 7.01 -16.44 4.41
C LEU A 215 8.21 -15.48 4.33
N ILE A 216 9.42 -16.02 4.25
CA ILE A 216 10.66 -15.26 4.28
C ILE A 216 11.48 -15.57 3.04
N TYR A 217 11.97 -14.53 2.39
CA TYR A 217 12.97 -14.62 1.33
C TYR A 217 14.29 -14.01 1.81
N ASP A 218 15.33 -14.82 1.89
CA ASP A 218 16.70 -14.40 2.21
C ASP A 218 17.41 -13.96 0.93
N THR A 219 17.63 -12.65 0.78
CA THR A 219 18.26 -12.04 -0.40
C THR A 219 19.76 -12.31 -0.49
N LEU A 220 20.35 -12.88 0.57
CA LEU A 220 21.76 -13.22 0.65
C LEU A 220 22.02 -14.72 0.39
N ASN A 221 20.97 -15.53 0.25
CA ASN A 221 21.07 -16.97 0.02
C ASN A 221 20.58 -17.36 -1.38
N ASP A 222 21.50 -17.48 -2.34
CA ASP A 222 21.16 -17.82 -3.72
C ASP A 222 20.67 -19.28 -3.92
N THR A 223 20.92 -20.18 -2.97
CA THR A 223 20.65 -21.63 -3.14
C THR A 223 19.30 -22.07 -2.58
N SER A 224 18.94 -21.55 -1.42
CA SER A 224 17.68 -21.86 -0.74
C SER A 224 17.14 -20.63 -0.02
N PRO A 225 16.72 -19.59 -0.77
CA PRO A 225 16.34 -18.30 -0.21
C PRO A 225 15.02 -18.36 0.58
N TRP A 226 14.14 -19.31 0.27
CA TRP A 226 12.80 -19.37 0.87
C TRP A 226 12.77 -20.18 2.16
N SER A 227 12.07 -19.64 3.16
CA SER A 227 11.70 -20.37 4.37
C SER A 227 10.32 -19.92 4.87
N LEU A 228 9.63 -20.80 5.58
CA LEU A 228 8.35 -20.49 6.22
C LEU A 228 8.51 -20.59 7.74
N LYS A 229 8.11 -19.55 8.46
CA LYS A 229 8.04 -19.57 9.92
C LYS A 229 6.60 -19.35 10.37
N THR A 230 6.17 -20.17 11.32
CA THR A 230 4.86 -20.02 11.96
C THR A 230 5.02 -19.20 13.22
N ALA A 231 4.49 -17.99 13.23
CA ALA A 231 4.46 -17.14 14.40
C ALA A 231 3.56 -17.73 15.49
N THR A 232 3.98 -17.51 16.73
CA THR A 232 3.16 -17.72 17.92
C THR A 232 2.27 -16.51 18.13
N ASN A 233 1.13 -16.69 18.77
CA ASN A 233 0.23 -15.61 19.12
C ASN A 233 -0.42 -15.91 20.46
N LYS A 234 -0.45 -14.91 21.35
CA LYS A 234 -1.15 -14.99 22.64
C LYS A 234 -2.65 -14.78 22.51
N THR A 235 -3.08 -14.11 21.45
CA THR A 235 -4.49 -13.78 21.15
C THR A 235 -4.88 -14.27 19.78
N ASN A 236 -6.18 -14.45 19.54
CA ASN A 236 -6.69 -14.80 18.22
C ASN A 236 -6.56 -13.59 17.28
N ILE A 237 -5.58 -13.63 16.39
CA ILE A 237 -5.31 -12.56 15.42
C ILE A 237 -5.93 -12.95 14.09
N SER A 238 -6.67 -12.03 13.49
CA SER A 238 -7.42 -12.25 12.27
C SER A 238 -6.49 -12.23 11.05
N ASP A 239 -6.67 -13.23 10.18
CA ASP A 239 -6.16 -13.19 8.81
C ASP A 239 -6.71 -11.98 8.06
N ARG A 240 -5.85 -11.33 7.28
CA ARG A 240 -6.18 -10.06 6.64
C ARG A 240 -5.43 -9.85 5.33
N PHE A 241 -5.97 -8.93 4.53
CA PHE A 241 -5.36 -8.42 3.30
C PHE A 241 -5.56 -6.91 3.21
N GLY A 242 -4.82 -6.24 2.31
CA GLY A 242 -4.91 -4.78 2.14
C GLY A 242 -4.53 -3.99 3.40
N HIS A 243 -3.78 -4.61 4.30
CA HIS A 243 -3.17 -3.97 5.46
C HIS A 243 -1.87 -3.30 5.03
N SER A 244 -1.33 -2.41 5.87
CA SER A 244 0.06 -1.98 5.77
C SER A 244 0.91 -2.79 6.76
N ALA A 245 2.17 -3.04 6.40
CA ALA A 245 3.16 -3.59 7.30
C ALA A 245 4.47 -2.83 7.12
N VAL A 246 5.01 -2.32 8.22
CA VAL A 246 6.19 -1.46 8.22
C VAL A 246 7.15 -1.85 9.33
N LEU A 247 8.44 -1.73 9.07
CA LEU A 247 9.46 -1.95 10.08
C LEU A 247 9.35 -0.87 11.16
N ALA A 248 9.22 -1.29 12.42
CA ALA A 248 9.10 -0.38 13.55
C ALA A 248 10.43 0.34 13.85
N PRO A 249 10.39 1.51 14.52
CA PRO A 249 11.58 2.26 14.92
C PRO A 249 12.56 1.48 15.82
N ASP A 250 12.07 0.45 16.50
CA ASP A 250 12.89 -0.45 17.33
C ASP A 250 13.83 -1.34 16.52
N ASN A 251 13.71 -1.34 15.18
CA ASN A 251 14.47 -2.18 14.27
C ASN A 251 14.43 -3.67 14.66
N ARG A 252 13.30 -4.13 15.20
CA ARG A 252 13.09 -5.50 15.67
C ARG A 252 11.70 -6.00 15.35
N SER A 253 10.71 -5.11 15.33
CA SER A 253 9.31 -5.47 15.15
C SER A 253 8.79 -5.00 13.80
N ILE A 254 7.86 -5.73 13.20
CA ILE A 254 7.03 -5.24 12.09
C ILE A 254 5.68 -4.83 12.67
N ILE A 255 5.27 -3.58 12.47
CA ILE A 255 3.92 -3.12 12.79
C ILE A 255 3.02 -3.43 11.60
N ILE A 256 1.88 -4.06 11.88
CA ILE A 256 0.86 -4.41 10.90
C ILE A 256 -0.41 -3.64 11.29
N PHE A 257 -0.93 -2.84 10.37
CA PHE A 257 -2.05 -1.95 10.63
C PHE A 257 -3.19 -2.12 9.61
N GLY A 258 -4.42 -2.11 10.13
CA GLY A 258 -5.65 -2.14 9.33
C GLY A 258 -5.75 -3.36 8.42
N GLY A 259 -6.48 -3.20 7.32
CA GLY A 259 -6.82 -4.27 6.38
C GLY A 259 -8.21 -4.86 6.62
N LEU A 260 -8.59 -5.83 5.79
CA LEU A 260 -9.91 -6.43 5.77
C LEU A 260 -9.84 -7.94 6.03
N LYS A 261 -10.90 -8.50 6.62
CA LYS A 261 -11.02 -9.94 6.88
C LYS A 261 -11.70 -10.70 5.74
N VAL A 262 -12.64 -10.07 5.03
CA VAL A 262 -13.43 -10.67 3.94
C VAL A 262 -13.69 -9.58 2.91
N PHE A 263 -13.61 -9.93 1.62
CA PHE A 263 -14.01 -9.06 0.51
C PHE A 263 -15.51 -9.19 0.25
N SER A 264 -16.25 -8.08 0.13
CA SER A 264 -17.65 -8.11 -0.28
C SER A 264 -17.75 -8.49 -1.75
N ASP A 265 -18.01 -9.76 -2.00
CA ASP A 265 -18.50 -10.17 -3.30
C ASP A 265 -19.99 -9.84 -3.39
N THR A 266 -20.34 -8.91 -4.27
CA THR A 266 -21.75 -8.61 -4.61
C THR A 266 -22.54 -9.86 -5.06
N ARG A 267 -21.86 -10.94 -5.46
CA ARG A 267 -22.47 -12.23 -5.84
C ARG A 267 -22.85 -13.11 -4.65
N THR A 268 -22.16 -12.99 -3.51
CA THR A 268 -22.42 -13.82 -2.31
C THR A 268 -23.24 -13.08 -1.24
N GLY A 269 -23.45 -11.77 -1.41
CA GLY A 269 -24.16 -10.93 -0.43
C GLY A 269 -23.46 -10.84 0.92
N SER A 270 -22.22 -11.33 1.02
CA SER A 270 -21.44 -11.34 2.26
C SER A 270 -20.78 -9.98 2.43
N PRO A 271 -21.05 -9.26 3.52
CA PRO A 271 -20.59 -7.88 3.62
C PRO A 271 -19.14 -7.86 4.17
N ASP A 272 -18.30 -6.89 3.76
CA ASP A 272 -16.89 -6.77 4.18
C ASP A 272 -16.73 -6.84 5.71
N GLU A 273 -16.01 -7.82 6.25
CA GLU A 273 -15.80 -7.88 7.71
C GLU A 273 -14.56 -7.09 8.13
N ASP A 274 -14.77 -6.11 8.99
CA ASP A 274 -13.70 -5.32 9.56
C ASP A 274 -12.91 -6.11 10.61
N ILE A 275 -11.62 -5.83 10.71
CA ILE A 275 -10.76 -6.43 11.73
C ILE A 275 -10.86 -5.67 13.06
N LYS A 276 -10.98 -6.38 14.17
CA LYS A 276 -11.03 -5.74 15.51
C LYS A 276 -9.64 -5.52 16.09
N ASP A 277 -8.71 -6.37 15.70
CA ASP A 277 -7.29 -6.38 16.02
C ASP A 277 -6.49 -5.61 14.97
N TYR A 278 -6.84 -4.33 14.78
CA TYR A 278 -6.34 -3.49 13.69
C TYR A 278 -4.90 -3.01 13.86
N LEU A 279 -4.30 -3.17 15.04
CA LEU A 279 -2.91 -2.83 15.30
C LEU A 279 -2.23 -4.01 15.99
N ILE A 280 -1.36 -4.68 15.25
CA ILE A 280 -0.59 -5.81 15.75
C ILE A 280 0.90 -5.61 15.42
N THR A 281 1.75 -6.35 16.12
CA THR A 281 3.19 -6.39 15.88
C THR A 281 3.66 -7.81 15.72
N LEU A 282 4.65 -8.02 14.84
CA LEU A 282 5.44 -9.23 14.73
C LEU A 282 6.85 -8.95 15.24
N ASP A 283 7.25 -9.58 16.34
CA ASP A 283 8.65 -9.55 16.80
C ASP A 283 9.50 -10.49 15.92
N LEU A 284 10.54 -9.97 15.27
CA LEU A 284 11.36 -10.73 14.33
C LEU A 284 12.41 -11.64 15.00
N GLU A 285 12.65 -11.48 16.30
CA GLU A 285 13.53 -12.37 17.07
C GLU A 285 12.73 -13.58 17.60
N THR A 286 11.60 -13.33 18.25
CA THR A 286 10.79 -14.38 18.88
C THR A 286 9.74 -14.99 17.95
N PHE A 287 9.43 -14.34 16.82
CA PHE A 287 8.30 -14.68 15.95
C PHE A 287 6.98 -14.76 16.74
N GLU A 288 6.77 -13.77 17.61
CA GLU A 288 5.51 -13.59 18.34
C GLU A 288 4.69 -12.47 17.70
N LEU A 289 3.43 -12.78 17.38
CA LEU A 289 2.42 -11.80 17.02
C LEU A 289 1.67 -11.33 18.28
N SER A 290 1.60 -10.02 18.46
CA SER A 290 0.92 -9.38 19.59
C SER A 290 0.03 -8.24 19.15
N GLU A 291 -1.22 -8.23 19.63
CA GLU A 291 -2.11 -7.08 19.50
C GLU A 291 -1.66 -5.95 20.44
N LEU A 292 -1.57 -4.74 19.90
CA LEU A 292 -1.24 -3.56 20.68
C LEU A 292 -2.51 -2.82 21.09
N LYS A 293 -2.65 -2.59 22.39
CA LYS A 293 -3.75 -1.79 22.93
C LYS A 293 -3.45 -0.31 22.79
N THR A 294 -4.39 0.41 22.21
CA THR A 294 -4.37 1.87 22.16
C THR A 294 -5.12 2.45 23.36
N GLN A 295 -4.75 3.65 23.79
CA GLN A 295 -5.48 4.40 24.81
C GLN A 295 -6.84 4.85 24.30
N ASN A 296 -6.88 5.24 23.02
CA ASN A 296 -8.08 5.70 22.34
C ASN A 296 -8.50 4.62 21.34
N LYS A 297 -9.80 4.33 21.22
CA LYS A 297 -10.29 3.37 20.24
C LYS A 297 -10.56 4.11 18.93
N LEU A 298 -10.00 3.64 17.81
CA LEU A 298 -10.46 4.11 16.49
C LEU A 298 -11.89 3.69 16.25
N ASN A 299 -12.65 4.53 15.57
CA ASN A 299 -13.85 4.02 14.93
C ASN A 299 -13.42 3.07 13.80
N ILE A 300 -14.10 1.93 13.70
CA ILE A 300 -13.78 0.93 12.68
C ILE A 300 -14.04 1.46 11.26
N ASP A 301 -14.96 2.43 11.16
CA ASP A 301 -15.26 3.21 9.96
C ASP A 301 -14.05 4.05 9.47
N ASP A 302 -13.08 4.31 10.35
CA ASP A 302 -11.90 5.13 10.07
C ASP A 302 -10.66 4.31 9.68
N ILE A 303 -10.77 2.98 9.59
CA ILE A 303 -9.67 2.06 9.29
C ILE A 303 -9.82 1.55 7.86
N PRO A 304 -9.33 2.27 6.85
CA PRO A 304 -9.53 1.85 5.47
C PRO A 304 -8.75 0.57 5.18
N GLY A 305 -9.27 -0.27 4.29
CA GLY A 305 -8.45 -1.28 3.60
C GLY A 305 -7.72 -0.66 2.41
N GLY A 306 -6.62 -1.28 1.98
CA GLY A 306 -5.90 -0.86 0.77
C GLY A 306 -5.25 0.51 0.93
N HIS A 307 -4.70 0.79 2.11
CA HIS A 307 -3.97 2.02 2.42
C HIS A 307 -2.46 1.78 2.40
N THR A 308 -1.69 2.87 2.50
CA THR A 308 -0.25 2.81 2.77
C THR A 308 0.07 3.29 4.17
N GLY A 309 1.04 2.66 4.82
CA GLY A 309 1.60 3.09 6.10
C GLY A 309 3.07 3.42 5.93
N VAL A 310 3.55 4.47 6.60
CA VAL A 310 4.96 4.82 6.69
C VAL A 310 5.36 5.12 8.13
N ILE A 311 6.61 4.84 8.49
CA ILE A 311 7.17 5.21 9.79
C ILE A 311 7.98 6.49 9.63
N TYR A 312 7.67 7.50 10.42
CA TYR A 312 8.49 8.71 10.56
C TYR A 312 8.76 8.98 12.04
N ASN A 313 10.03 8.92 12.45
CA ASN A 313 10.43 8.95 13.85
C ASN A 313 9.65 7.88 14.66
N ASN A 314 8.96 8.30 15.72
CA ASN A 314 8.07 7.45 16.51
C ASN A 314 6.60 7.62 16.09
N PHE A 315 6.31 7.81 14.80
CA PHE A 315 4.95 7.86 14.29
C PHE A 315 4.71 6.85 13.18
N LEU A 316 3.59 6.12 13.28
CA LEU A 316 3.00 5.41 12.14
C LEU A 316 2.02 6.37 11.48
N ILE A 317 2.32 6.79 10.25
CA ILE A 317 1.45 7.63 9.46
C ILE A 317 0.75 6.75 8.43
N VAL A 318 -0.57 6.70 8.50
CA VAL A 318 -1.41 5.95 7.57
C VAL A 318 -2.06 6.93 6.62
N THR A 319 -1.78 6.77 5.34
CA THR A 319 -2.39 7.56 4.27
C THR A 319 -3.77 6.99 3.95
N PHE A 320 -4.46 7.63 3.01
CA PHE A 320 -5.76 7.20 2.49
C PHE A 320 -5.78 5.73 2.07
N GLY A 321 -6.96 5.12 1.92
CA GLY A 321 -7.09 3.74 1.44
C GLY A 321 -8.30 3.54 0.54
N ALA A 322 -8.25 2.46 -0.24
CA ALA A 322 -9.17 2.19 -1.35
C ALA A 322 -10.46 1.45 -0.96
N TYR A 323 -10.55 0.86 0.23
CA TYR A 323 -11.71 0.08 0.66
C TYR A 323 -12.37 0.70 1.90
N PRO A 324 -13.59 1.27 1.80
CA PRO A 324 -14.33 1.72 2.96
C PRO A 324 -14.86 0.51 3.77
N THR A 325 -14.84 0.61 5.08
CA THR A 325 -15.50 -0.34 5.98
C THR A 325 -17.02 -0.10 5.99
N LYS A 326 -17.78 -1.12 6.41
CA LYS A 326 -19.20 -1.43 6.13
C LYS A 326 -20.29 -0.35 6.26
N SER A 327 -20.00 0.87 6.70
CA SER A 327 -21.06 1.82 7.12
C SER A 327 -21.45 2.86 6.07
N VAL A 328 -20.72 2.97 4.95
CA VAL A 328 -21.04 3.97 3.91
C VAL A 328 -21.45 3.27 2.63
N THR A 329 -22.75 3.04 2.49
CA THR A 329 -23.39 2.77 1.20
C THR A 329 -22.85 3.76 0.16
N ARG A 330 -22.53 3.29 -1.05
CA ARG A 330 -22.03 4.07 -2.21
C ARG A 330 -22.88 5.29 -2.63
N LYS A 331 -23.90 5.69 -1.87
CA LYS A 331 -24.93 6.64 -2.27
C LYS A 331 -24.93 8.00 -1.58
N ASN A 332 -24.18 8.26 -0.52
CA ASN A 332 -24.10 9.62 0.06
C ASN A 332 -22.74 9.82 0.75
N GLN A 333 -21.71 10.24 0.01
CA GLN A 333 -20.39 10.54 0.57
C GLN A 333 -20.38 11.93 1.21
N GLN A 334 -20.50 11.97 2.54
CA GLN A 334 -20.02 13.06 3.40
C GLN A 334 -19.27 12.42 4.56
N THR A 335 -17.99 12.13 4.38
CA THR A 335 -17.08 11.76 5.47
C THR A 335 -16.23 12.98 5.81
N ALA A 336 -15.92 13.21 7.09
CA ALA A 336 -15.17 14.37 7.61
C ALA A 336 -13.70 14.00 7.89
N ILE A 337 -12.75 14.96 7.80
CA ILE A 337 -11.33 14.72 8.15
C ILE A 337 -11.27 14.33 9.62
N HIS A 338 -10.78 13.12 9.90
CA HIS A 338 -10.44 12.71 11.25
C HIS A 338 -8.92 12.51 11.32
N ASN A 339 -8.23 13.49 11.90
CA ASN A 339 -6.86 13.29 12.37
C ASN A 339 -6.91 12.48 13.67
N ASN A 340 -7.06 11.16 13.53
CA ASN A 340 -7.08 10.30 14.69
C ASN A 340 -5.64 10.04 15.14
N ARG A 341 -5.26 10.67 16.25
CA ARG A 341 -4.03 10.37 16.96
C ARG A 341 -4.29 9.26 17.97
N LEU A 342 -3.60 8.14 17.81
CA LEU A 342 -3.60 7.06 18.79
C LEU A 342 -2.25 6.99 19.48
N GLN A 343 -2.30 6.95 20.81
CA GLN A 343 -1.16 6.57 21.63
C GLN A 343 -1.37 5.14 22.11
N THR A 344 -0.32 4.33 22.06
CA THR A 344 -0.34 3.01 22.67
C THR A 344 -0.33 3.12 24.19
N GLN A 345 -0.86 2.11 24.88
CA GLN A 345 -0.88 2.12 26.35
C GLN A 345 0.56 2.01 26.91
N PRO A 346 0.90 2.74 27.99
CA PRO A 346 2.26 2.73 28.57
C PRO A 346 2.70 1.35 29.11
N ASN A 347 1.73 0.49 29.45
CA ASN A 347 1.95 -0.80 30.11
C ASN A 347 1.79 -2.00 29.16
N THR A 348 1.75 -1.78 27.84
CA THR A 348 1.82 -2.87 26.87
C THR A 348 3.25 -3.42 26.94
N VAL A 349 3.44 -4.58 27.57
CA VAL A 349 4.76 -5.18 27.83
C VAL A 349 5.42 -5.58 26.50
N LEU A 350 6.10 -4.62 25.88
CA LEU A 350 7.14 -4.81 24.87
C LEU A 350 8.30 -3.91 25.30
N SER A 351 9.51 -4.42 25.27
CA SER A 351 10.70 -3.72 25.77
C SER A 351 11.18 -2.55 24.89
N HIS A 352 10.33 -2.01 24.01
CA HIS A 352 10.74 -1.07 22.96
C HIS A 352 9.71 0.06 22.76
N ASN A 353 10.21 1.23 22.35
CA ASN A 353 9.40 2.42 22.07
C ASN A 353 8.45 2.16 20.90
N ILE A 354 7.14 2.23 21.16
CA ILE A 354 6.10 2.01 20.13
C ILE A 354 5.71 3.36 19.50
N PRO A 355 5.58 3.46 18.17
CA PRO A 355 5.17 4.69 17.53
C PRO A 355 3.70 5.06 17.82
N THR A 356 3.44 6.36 17.89
CA THR A 356 2.10 6.96 17.91
C THR A 356 1.48 6.87 16.52
N ILE A 357 0.22 6.46 16.41
CA ILE A 357 -0.43 6.38 15.09
C ILE A 357 -1.08 7.72 14.79
N VAL A 358 -0.87 8.21 13.58
CA VAL A 358 -1.62 9.33 13.00
C VAL A 358 -2.25 8.85 11.71
N ILE A 359 -3.57 8.90 11.66
CA ILE A 359 -4.34 8.64 10.44
C ILE A 359 -4.73 9.98 9.87
N GLN A 360 -4.46 10.20 8.58
CA GLN A 360 -4.82 11.42 7.89
C GLN A 360 -5.78 11.08 6.74
N HIS A 361 -7.01 11.60 6.83
CA HIS A 361 -8.05 11.51 5.81
C HIS A 361 -8.25 12.87 5.16
N ALA A 362 -8.72 12.94 3.92
CA ALA A 362 -8.98 14.22 3.23
C ALA A 362 -10.47 14.29 2.82
N THR A 363 -11.11 15.46 2.95
CA THR A 363 -12.57 15.62 2.76
C THR A 363 -12.99 17.01 2.30
N THR A 364 -14.16 17.11 1.65
CA THR A 364 -15.00 18.32 1.64
C THR A 364 -16.43 18.03 2.10
N GLN A 365 -17.05 18.97 2.82
CA GLN A 365 -18.52 19.11 2.84
C GLN A 365 -18.95 19.93 1.62
N ILE A 366 -19.74 19.34 0.72
CA ILE A 366 -20.52 20.10 -0.26
C ILE A 366 -21.99 20.09 0.22
N PRO A 367 -22.65 21.24 0.43
CA PRO A 367 -24.08 21.28 0.66
C PRO A 367 -24.79 20.80 -0.62
N PHE A 368 -25.62 19.76 -0.49
CA PHE A 368 -26.50 19.35 -1.58
C PHE A 368 -27.64 20.38 -1.70
N ASP A 369 -27.65 21.20 -2.75
CA ASP A 369 -28.83 21.95 -3.20
C ASP A 369 -29.56 21.09 -4.25
N PRO A 370 -30.77 20.58 -3.98
CA PRO A 370 -31.51 19.73 -4.91
C PRO A 370 -31.95 20.42 -6.22
N ASN A 371 -31.74 21.73 -6.39
CA ASN A 371 -32.41 22.51 -7.45
C ASN A 371 -31.51 23.13 -8.53
N THR A 372 -30.20 22.87 -8.58
CA THR A 372 -29.34 23.44 -9.63
C THR A 372 -29.28 22.55 -10.87
N THR A 373 -30.12 22.88 -11.87
CA THR A 373 -30.02 22.36 -13.24
C THR A 373 -28.98 23.19 -14.01
N LEU A 374 -27.83 22.62 -14.37
CA LEU A 374 -26.90 23.25 -15.31
C LEU A 374 -27.21 22.76 -16.72
N ALA A 375 -27.94 23.58 -17.47
CA ALA A 375 -28.11 23.43 -18.90
C ALA A 375 -26.84 23.88 -19.63
N PHE A 376 -26.29 23.01 -20.48
CA PHE A 376 -25.27 23.41 -21.44
C PHE A 376 -25.94 24.17 -22.60
N LYS A 377 -25.50 25.40 -22.86
CA LYS A 377 -25.67 26.06 -24.15
C LYS A 377 -24.28 26.46 -24.67
N SER A 378 -24.12 26.24 -25.97
CA SER A 378 -22.98 26.50 -26.85
C SER A 378 -22.31 27.85 -26.65
#